data_AF-A0A0Q5VPK4-F1
#
_entry.id   AF-A0A0Q5VPK4-F1
#
_cell.length_a   1.000
_cell.length_b   1.000
_cell.length_c   1.000
_cell.angle_alpha   90.00
_cell.angle_beta   90.00
_cell.angle_gamma   90.00
#
_symmetry.space_group_name_H-M   'P 1'
#
loop_
_entity.id
_entity.type
_entity.pdbx_description
1 polymer ?
#
loop_
_entity_poly.entity_id
_entity_poly.type
_entity_poly.pdbx_seq_one_letter_code
_entity_poly.pdbx_strand_id
1 'polypeptide(L)' 'MEIDRTKLSQLLHTQGDNDTADRLDAAGLPDTLDTDRDGDALAGIGLDQQTLLGHLAGGAIGGNLAM' A
#
# COMPACT_ATOMS: atom_id res chain seq x y z
N MET A 1 -2.74 6.91 -8.97
CA MET A 1 -3.22 7.26 -7.62
C MET A 1 -2.00 7.22 -6.73
N GLU A 2 -1.58 8.34 -6.14
CA GLU A 2 -0.31 8.45 -5.41
C GLU A 2 -0.52 8.24 -3.90
N ILE A 3 0.27 7.37 -3.30
CA ILE A 3 0.25 7.08 -1.86
C ILE A 3 1.68 7.09 -1.31
N ASP A 4 1.84 7.65 -0.11
CA ASP A 4 3.11 7.61 0.59
C ASP A 4 3.44 6.18 1.01
N ARG A 5 4.62 5.68 0.62
CA ARG A 5 5.15 4.37 1.01
C ARG A 5 5.19 4.20 2.52
N THR A 6 5.70 5.21 3.23
CA THR A 6 5.81 5.20 4.69
C THR A 6 4.44 5.14 5.36
N LYS A 7 3.46 5.86 4.78
CA LYS A 7 2.08 5.84 5.26
C LYS A 7 1.42 4.49 4.98
N LEU A 8 1.69 3.90 3.82
CA LEU A 8 1.23 2.57 3.46
C LEU A 8 1.81 1.52 4.41
N SER A 9 3.13 1.48 4.62
CA SER A 9 3.78 0.53 5.54
C SER A 9 3.24 0.64 6.97
N GLN A 10 3.02 1.86 7.46
CA GLN A 10 2.41 2.09 8.78
C GLN A 10 0.95 1.60 8.85
N LEU A 11 0.19 1.75 7.77
CA LEU A 11 -1.18 1.24 7.67
C LEU A 11 -1.20 -0.29 7.67
N LEU A 12 -0.28 -0.91 6.94
CA LEU A 12 -0.12 -2.35 6.92
C LEU A 12 0.24 -2.90 8.31
N HIS A 13 1.19 -2.28 9.01
CA HIS A 13 1.50 -2.62 10.40
C HIS A 13 0.29 -2.52 11.33
N THR A 14 -0.51 -1.47 11.16
CA THR A 14 -1.72 -1.24 11.98
C THR A 14 -2.79 -2.30 11.72
N GLN A 15 -2.86 -2.83 10.50
CA GLN A 15 -3.78 -3.91 10.12
C GLN A 15 -3.28 -5.31 10.50
N GLY A 16 -2.02 -5.43 10.92
CA GLY A 16 -1.37 -6.71 11.20
C GLY A 16 -0.66 -7.32 10.00
N ASP A 17 -0.63 -6.63 8.86
CA ASP A 17 0.04 -7.05 7.61
C ASP A 17 1.53 -6.67 7.62
N ASN A 18 2.22 -7.11 8.69
CA ASN A 18 3.63 -6.75 8.93
C ASN A 18 4.57 -7.31 7.87
N ASP A 19 4.30 -8.52 7.38
CA ASP A 19 5.07 -9.16 6.30
C ASP A 19 5.14 -8.29 5.04
N THR A 20 4.01 -7.73 4.64
CA THR A 20 3.94 -6.96 3.40
C THR A 20 4.49 -5.55 3.59
N ALA A 21 4.40 -4.98 4.80
CA ALA A 21 5.07 -3.72 5.14
C ALA A 21 6.59 -3.84 5.09
N ASP A 22 7.14 -4.93 5.63
CA ASP A 22 8.58 -5.22 5.59
C ASP A 22 9.07 -5.41 4.15
N ARG A 23 8.31 -6.15 3.32
CA ARG A 23 8.62 -6.29 1.89
C ARG A 23 8.53 -4.98 1.13
N LEU A 24 7.57 -4.11 1.46
CA LEU A 24 7.43 -2.79 0.86
C LEU A 24 8.65 -1.91 1.15
N ASP A 25 9.15 -1.95 2.38
CA ASP A 25 10.37 -1.24 2.78
C ASP A 25 11.61 -1.84 2.09
N ALA A 26 11.71 -3.17 2.07
CA ALA A 26 12.81 -3.90 1.45
C ALA A 26 12.85 -3.78 -0.09
N ALA A 27 11.71 -3.52 -0.74
CA ALA A 27 11.62 -3.38 -2.19
C ALA A 27 12.35 -2.13 -2.71
N GLY A 28 12.72 -1.18 -1.84
CA GLY A 28 13.43 0.03 -2.24
C GLY A 28 12.62 0.93 -3.18
N LEU A 29 11.29 0.83 -3.12
CA LEU A 29 10.38 1.63 -3.92
C LEU A 29 10.45 3.12 -3.54
N PRO A 30 10.06 4.04 -4.45
CA PRO A 30 10.03 5.47 -4.15
C PRO A 30 9.15 5.81 -2.94
N ASP A 31 9.41 6.96 -2.32
CA ASP A 31 8.65 7.41 -1.16
C ASP A 31 7.18 7.70 -1.51
N THR A 32 6.93 8.11 -2.75
CA THR A 32 5.60 8.22 -3.35
C THR A 32 5.39 7.06 -4.32
N LEU A 33 4.44 6.20 -4.01
CA LEU A 33 4.03 5.06 -4.82
C LEU A 33 2.80 5.45 -5.64
N ASP A 34 2.86 5.30 -6.95
CA ASP A 34 1.67 5.44 -7.76
C ASP A 34 1.04 4.05 -7.98
N THR A 35 -0.12 3.81 -7.37
CA THR A 35 -0.83 2.51 -7.48
C THR A 35 -1.29 2.15 -8.90
N ASP A 36 -1.25 3.09 -9.85
CA ASP A 36 -1.56 2.85 -11.27
C ASP A 36 -0.29 2.47 -12.06
N ARG A 37 0.83 3.16 -11.80
CA ARG A 37 2.14 2.92 -12.45
C ARG A 37 2.97 1.83 -11.78
N ASP A 38 3.01 1.82 -10.46
CA ASP A 38 3.78 0.89 -9.61
C ASP A 38 2.94 -0.32 -9.19
N GLY A 39 1.71 -0.47 -9.70
CA GLY A 39 0.82 -1.57 -9.35
C GLY A 39 1.46 -2.97 -9.55
N ASP A 40 2.27 -3.15 -10.59
CA ASP A 40 2.99 -4.40 -10.85
C ASP A 40 4.11 -4.65 -9.80
N ALA A 41 4.83 -3.60 -9.41
CA ALA A 41 5.88 -3.68 -8.40
C ALA A 41 5.30 -3.94 -7.00
N LEU A 42 4.14 -3.32 -6.70
CA LEU A 42 3.37 -3.56 -5.48
C LEU A 42 2.77 -4.97 -5.48
N ALA A 43 2.24 -5.45 -6.60
CA ALA A 43 1.77 -6.83 -6.72
C ALA A 43 2.90 -7.85 -6.48
N GLY A 44 4.12 -7.55 -6.95
CA GLY A 44 5.31 -8.36 -6.73
C GLY A 44 5.67 -8.60 -5.25
N ILE A 45 5.26 -7.70 -4.35
CA ILE A 45 5.45 -7.84 -2.89
C ILE A 45 4.19 -8.33 -2.15
N GLY A 46 3.07 -8.51 -2.85
CA GLY A 46 1.78 -8.93 -2.29
C GLY A 46 0.74 -7.81 -2.12
N LEU A 47 1.09 -6.57 -2.48
CA LEU A 47 0.19 -5.41 -2.53
C LEU A 47 -0.46 -5.28 -3.92
N ASP A 48 -1.27 -6.26 -4.30
CA ASP A 48 -2.01 -6.19 -5.55
C ASP A 48 -3.22 -5.23 -5.46
N GLN A 49 -3.74 -4.81 -6.62
CA GLN A 49 -4.98 -4.06 -6.74
C GLN A 49 -6.12 -4.69 -5.93
N GLN A 50 -6.23 -6.03 -5.86
CA GLN A 50 -7.22 -6.71 -5.04
C GLN A 50 -7.00 -6.53 -3.54
N THR A 51 -5.74 -6.52 -3.07
CA THR A 51 -5.39 -6.25 -1.66
C THR A 51 -5.70 -4.80 -1.31
N LEU A 52 -5.34 -3.85 -2.18
CA LEU A 52 -5.67 -2.44 -2.04
C LEU A 52 -7.19 -2.20 -2.02
N LEU A 53 -7.93 -2.85 -2.92
CA LEU A 53 -9.40 -2.82 -2.94
C LEU A 53 -10.00 -3.50 -1.71
N GLY A 54 -9.40 -4.59 -1.23
CA GLY A 54 -9.80 -5.26 0.00
C GLY A 54 -9.60 -4.38 1.23
N HIS A 55 -8.48 -3.66 1.30
CA HIS A 55 -8.20 -2.70 2.35
C HIS A 55 -9.12 -1.47 2.24
N LEU A 56 -9.48 -1.04 1.03
CA LEU A 56 -10.45 0.02 0.78
C LEU A 56 -11.88 -0.38 1.17
N ALA A 57 -12.32 -1.59 0.81
CA ALA A 57 -13.64 -2.13 1.13
C ALA A 57 -13.78 -2.49 2.62
N GLY A 58 -12.68 -2.89 3.26
CA GLY A 58 -12.59 -3.15 4.70
C GLY A 58 -12.50 -1.89 5.56
N GLY A 59 -12.46 -0.69 4.95
CA GLY A 59 -12.38 0.60 5.65
C GLY A 59 -10.99 0.95 6.16
N ALA A 60 -9.95 0.20 5.79
CA ALA A 60 -8.58 0.41 6.22
C ALA A 60 -7.83 1.44 5.35
N ILE A 61 -8.14 1.53 4.05
CA ILE A 61 -7.84 2.73 3.26
C ILE A 61 -9.03 3.68 3.42
N GLY A 62 -9.24 4.16 4.65
CA GLY A 62 -10.20 5.21 4.94
C GLY A 62 -9.84 6.45 4.14
N GLY A 63 -10.66 6.75 3.14
CA GLY A 63 -10.42 7.78 2.14
C GLY A 63 -9.90 9.09 2.73
N ASN A 64 -8.67 9.43 2.37
CA ASN A 64 -8.12 10.77 2.48
C ASN A 64 -7.53 11.21 1.13
N LEU A 65 -8.26 10.92 0.04
CA LEU A 65 -7.99 11.47 -1.29
C LEU A 65 -8.85 12.69 -1.64
N ALA A 66 -9.63 13.25 -0.71
CA ALA A 66 -10.28 14.54 -0.92
C ALA A 66 -10.71 15.18 0.42
N MET A 67 -9.94 16.16 0.90
CA MET A 67 -10.50 17.39 1.47
C MET A 67 -9.49 18.54 1.37
#